data_AF-A0A5D5AHH1-F1
#
_entry.id   AF-A0A5D5AHH1-F1
#
_cell.length_a   1.000
_cell.length_b   1.000
_cell.length_c   1.000
_cell.angle_alpha   90.00
_cell.angle_beta   90.00
_cell.angle_gamma   90.00
#
_symmetry.space_group_name_H-M   'P 1'
#
loop_
_entity.id
_entity.type
_entity.pdbx_description
1 polymer ?
#
loop_
_entity_poly.entity_id
_entity_poly.type
_entity_poly.pdbx_seq_one_letter_code
_entity_poly.pdbx_strand_id
1 'polypeptide(L)'
;MVSYYDKILAGIAVSLVGGILLGTFTAVTLNTGILLGALAASGFVYHAMFENPPLPTSDPRVAATVIVWHAVVFVIALSVFLE
;
A
#
# COMPACT_ATOMS: atom_id res chain seq x y z
N MET A 1 7.42 -9.53 -21.81
CA MET A 1 6.05 -9.83 -21.36
C MET A 1 5.96 -9.42 -19.90
N VAL A 2 5.10 -8.46 -19.56
CA VAL A 2 4.98 -7.94 -18.18
C VAL A 2 4.28 -8.99 -17.32
N SER A 3 4.94 -9.44 -16.26
CA SER A 3 4.42 -10.44 -15.33
C SER A 3 3.20 -9.91 -14.56
N TYR A 4 2.36 -10.81 -14.06
CA TYR A 4 1.26 -10.43 -13.17
C TYR A 4 1.75 -9.62 -11.96
N TYR A 5 2.81 -10.08 -11.31
CA TYR A 5 3.38 -9.39 -10.14
C TYR A 5 4.02 -8.04 -10.50
N ASP A 6 4.51 -7.86 -11.73
CA ASP A 6 4.99 -6.56 -12.20
C ASP A 6 3.84 -5.54 -12.27
N LYS A 7 2.65 -5.98 -12.69
CA LYS A 7 1.45 -5.13 -12.73
C LYS A 7 0.98 -4.76 -11.32
N ILE A 8 1.01 -5.71 -10.37
CA ILE A 8 0.69 -5.43 -8.97
C ILE A 8 1.67 -4.41 -8.39
N LEU A 9 2.98 -4.62 -8.62
CA LEU A 9 4.00 -3.71 -8.13
C LEU A 9 3.84 -2.30 -8.72
N ALA A 10 3.53 -2.21 -10.01
CA ALA A 10 3.21 -0.96 -10.67
C ALA A 10 1.95 -0.29 -10.05
N GLY A 11 0.90 -1.06 -9.76
CA GLY A 11 -0.30 -0.57 -9.08
C GLY A 11 -0.01 0.04 -7.72
N ILE A 12 0.76 -0.67 -6.88
CA ILE A 12 1.23 -0.17 -5.58
C ILE A 12 2.03 1.12 -5.74
N ALA A 13 3.01 1.13 -6.64
CA ALA A 13 3.86 2.30 -6.86
C ALA A 13 3.04 3.52 -7.34
N VAL A 14 2.11 3.31 -8.28
CA VAL A 14 1.23 4.37 -8.78
C VAL A 14 0.30 4.89 -7.68
N SER A 15 -0.25 4.04 -6.82
CA SER A 15 -1.08 4.48 -5.69
C SER A 15 -0.29 5.34 -4.71
N LEU A 16 0.93 4.93 -4.35
CA LEU A 16 1.77 5.69 -3.42
C LEU A 16 2.23 7.03 -4.02
N VAL A 17 2.74 7.01 -5.26
CA VAL A 17 3.12 8.23 -5.98
C VAL A 17 1.90 9.14 -6.16
N GLY A 18 0.74 8.58 -6.51
CA GLY A 18 -0.51 9.31 -6.61
C GLY A 18 -0.89 10.01 -5.32
N GLY A 19 -0.72 9.35 -4.16
CA GLY A 19 -0.94 9.97 -2.84
C GLY A 19 0.02 11.13 -2.56
N ILE A 20 1.30 10.98 -2.87
CA ILE A 20 2.30 12.06 -2.74
C ILE A 20 1.93 13.24 -3.65
N LEU A 21 1.60 12.97 -4.91
CA LEU A 21 1.19 14.00 -5.88
C LEU A 21 -0.08 14.71 -5.40
N LEU A 22 -1.06 13.97 -4.87
CA LEU A 22 -2.28 14.54 -4.30
C LEU A 22 -1.96 15.53 -3.17
N GLY A 23 -1.13 15.12 -2.21
CA GLY A 23 -0.71 15.97 -1.09
C GLY A 23 0.20 17.14 -1.48
N THR A 24 0.85 17.07 -2.64
CA THR A 24 1.78 18.12 -3.12
C THR A 24 1.07 19.16 -4.00
N PHE A 25 0.12 18.72 -4.83
CA PHE A 25 -0.49 19.55 -5.88
C PHE A 25 -1.94 19.95 -5.60
N THR A 26 -2.51 19.56 -4.46
CA THR A 26 -3.88 19.92 -4.06
C THR A 26 -3.93 20.52 -2.65
N ALA A 27 -5.13 20.83 -2.16
CA ALA A 27 -5.33 21.33 -0.80
C ALA A 27 -5.29 20.24 0.29
N VAL A 28 -5.11 18.97 -0.08
CA VAL A 28 -4.96 17.85 0.85
C VAL A 28 -3.59 17.93 1.52
N THR A 29 -3.50 17.75 2.84
CA THR A 29 -2.20 17.73 3.53
C THR A 29 -1.34 16.57 3.02
N LEU A 30 -0.01 16.75 3.01
CA LEU A 30 0.90 15.75 2.47
C LEU A 30 0.71 14.38 3.12
N ASN A 31 0.62 14.32 4.45
CA ASN A 31 0.42 13.07 5.17
C ASN A 31 -0.93 12.43 4.85
N THR A 32 -2.00 13.23 4.71
CA THR A 32 -3.32 12.71 4.30
C THR A 32 -3.25 12.15 2.88
N GLY A 33 -2.56 12.81 1.97
CA GLY A 33 -2.33 12.31 0.60
C GLY A 33 -1.60 10.97 0.60
N ILE A 34 -0.51 10.85 1.37
CA ILE A 34 0.24 9.60 1.53
C ILE A 34 -0.64 8.50 2.13
N LEU A 35 -1.45 8.80 3.15
CA LEU A 35 -2.38 7.85 3.74
C LEU A 35 -3.38 7.32 2.72
N LEU A 36 -4.00 8.20 1.93
CA LEU A 36 -4.94 7.81 0.86
C LEU A 36 -4.26 6.91 -0.18
N GLY A 37 -3.02 7.25 -0.58
CA GLY A 37 -2.22 6.43 -1.48
C GLY A 37 -1.90 5.04 -0.91
N ALA A 38 -1.56 4.96 0.38
CA ALA A 38 -1.29 3.70 1.07
C ALA A 38 -2.56 2.84 1.23
N LEU A 39 -3.71 3.44 1.49
CA LEU A 39 -5.00 2.75 1.53
C LEU A 39 -5.38 2.19 0.15
N ALA A 40 -5.19 2.96 -0.93
CA ALA A 40 -5.38 2.46 -2.29
C ALA A 40 -4.42 1.32 -2.63
N ALA A 41 -3.14 1.46 -2.28
CA ALA A 41 -2.12 0.41 -2.46
C ALA A 41 -2.47 -0.88 -1.69
N SER A 42 -3.15 -0.76 -0.55
CA SER A 42 -3.56 -1.91 0.26
C SER A 42 -4.45 -2.87 -0.52
N GLY A 43 -5.33 -2.36 -1.40
CA GLY A 43 -6.14 -3.22 -2.28
C GLY A 43 -5.29 -4.14 -3.16
N PHE A 44 -4.21 -3.62 -3.76
CA PHE A 44 -3.28 -4.41 -4.57
C PHE A 44 -2.49 -5.43 -3.74
N VAL A 45 -2.03 -5.02 -2.55
CA VAL A 45 -1.33 -5.92 -1.62
C VAL A 45 -2.24 -7.08 -1.20
N TYR A 46 -3.49 -6.80 -0.83
CA TYR A 46 -4.44 -7.83 -0.45
C TYR A 46 -4.78 -8.78 -1.59
N HIS A 47 -5.02 -8.23 -2.79
CA HIS A 47 -5.29 -9.04 -3.98
C HIS A 47 -4.12 -10.00 -4.26
N ALA A 48 -2.88 -9.51 -4.18
CA ALA A 48 -1.71 -10.35 -4.38
C ALA A 48 -1.42 -11.32 -3.23
N MET A 49 -1.87 -11.05 -1.99
CA MET A 49 -1.61 -11.91 -0.83
C MET A 49 -2.69 -12.93 -0.53
N PHE A 50 -3.93 -12.68 -0.95
CA PHE A 50 -5.06 -13.55 -0.59
C PHE A 50 -5.78 -14.14 -1.82
N GLU A 51 -5.83 -13.45 -2.96
CA GLU A 51 -6.48 -13.98 -4.17
C GLU A 51 -5.50 -14.71 -5.08
N ASN A 52 -4.29 -14.18 -5.29
CA ASN A 52 -3.24 -14.82 -6.09
C ASN A 52 -1.88 -14.85 -5.35
N PRO A 53 -1.82 -15.56 -4.22
CA PRO A 53 -0.64 -15.57 -3.37
C PRO A 53 0.59 -16.17 -4.08
N PRO A 54 1.76 -15.52 -4.00
CA PRO A 54 3.01 -16.02 -4.58
C PRO A 54 3.59 -17.21 -3.80
N LEU A 55 3.15 -17.39 -2.55
CA LEU A 55 3.55 -18.48 -1.65
C LEU A 55 2.29 -19.19 -1.13
N PRO A 56 2.38 -20.43 -0.66
CA PRO A 56 1.26 -21.08 0.02
C PRO A 56 0.72 -20.21 1.17
N THR A 57 -0.59 -20.17 1.34
CA THR A 57 -1.24 -19.32 2.37
C THR A 57 -0.91 -19.74 3.81
N SER A 58 -0.40 -20.95 4.01
CA SER A 58 0.12 -21.44 5.28
C SER A 58 1.56 -21.00 5.59
N ASP A 59 2.25 -20.36 4.63
CA ASP A 59 3.61 -19.88 4.84
C ASP A 59 3.62 -18.68 5.81
N PRO A 60 4.40 -18.73 6.91
CA PRO A 60 4.46 -17.64 7.89
C PRO A 60 4.93 -16.30 7.30
N ARG A 61 5.60 -16.30 6.13
CA ARG A 61 6.01 -15.08 5.42
C ARG A 61 4.82 -14.27 4.91
N VAL A 62 3.71 -14.92 4.59
CA VAL A 62 2.47 -14.23 4.18
C VAL A 62 1.97 -13.38 5.36
N ALA A 63 1.87 -13.97 6.55
CA ALA A 63 1.45 -13.26 7.75
C ALA A 63 2.42 -12.11 8.10
N ALA A 64 3.73 -12.36 8.05
CA ALA A 64 4.74 -11.34 8.32
C ALA A 64 4.62 -10.15 7.35
N THR A 65 4.40 -10.40 6.06
CA THR A 65 4.25 -9.35 5.04
C THR A 65 3.03 -8.49 5.32
N VAL A 66 1.89 -9.10 5.65
CA VAL A 66 0.66 -8.37 6.00
C VAL A 66 0.86 -7.55 7.27
N ILE A 67 1.52 -8.08 8.30
CA ILE A 67 1.82 -7.36 9.54
C ILE A 67 2.69 -6.14 9.27
N VAL A 68 3.78 -6.30 8.51
CA VAL A 68 4.68 -5.19 8.16
C VAL A 68 3.94 -4.12 7.38
N TRP A 69 3.11 -4.50 6.41
CA TRP A 69 2.29 -3.56 5.65
C TRP A 69 1.36 -2.74 6.56
N HIS A 70 0.65 -3.41 7.48
CA HIS A 70 -0.25 -2.72 8.41
C HIS A 70 0.49 -1.84 9.40
N ALA A 71 1.67 -2.24 9.86
CA ALA A 71 2.49 -1.41 10.73
C ALA A 71 2.86 -0.09 10.03
N VAL A 72 3.24 -0.14 8.74
CA VAL A 72 3.52 1.06 7.94
C VAL A 72 2.27 1.93 7.79
N VAL A 73 1.14 1.34 7.39
CA VAL A 73 -0.13 2.08 7.26
C VAL A 73 -0.55 2.71 8.59
N PHE A 74 -0.38 2.00 9.71
CA PHE A 74 -0.70 2.51 11.04
C PHE A 74 0.18 3.70 11.43
N VAL A 75 1.49 3.64 11.17
CA VAL A 75 2.40 4.77 11.41
C VAL A 75 2.00 5.99 10.59
N ILE A 76 1.64 5.81 9.32
CA ILE A 76 1.15 6.90 8.46
C ILE A 76 -0.18 7.46 8.98
N ALA A 77 -1.10 6.60 9.41
CA ALA A 77 -2.37 7.04 9.99
C ALA A 77 -2.15 7.82 11.29
N LEU A 78 -1.21 7.38 12.13
CA LEU A 78 -0.84 8.08 13.35
C LEU A 78 -0.22 9.44 13.04
N SER A 79 0.62 9.57 12.01
CA SER A 79 1.20 10.87 11.64
C SER A 79 0.14 11.86 11.17
N VAL A 80 -0.92 11.40 10.49
CA VAL A 80 -2.07 12.25 10.12
C VAL A 80 -2.87 12.68 11.36
N PHE A 81 -3.02 11.80 12.36
CA PHE A 81 -3.77 12.12 13.58
C PHE A 81 -3.03 13.10 14.50
N LEU A 82 -1.71 13.13 14.45
CA LEU A 82 -0.87 13.99 15.29
C LEU A 82 -0.56 15.36 14.68
N GLU A 83 -0.92 15.59 13.42
CA GLU A 83 -0.92 16.91 12.76
C GLU A 83 -2.09 17.78 13.24
#